data_AF-A0A559KCV7-F1
#
_entry.id   AF-A0A559KCV7-F1
#
_cell.length_a   1.000
_cell.length_b   1.000
_cell.length_c   1.000
_cell.angle_alpha   90.00
_cell.angle_beta   90.00
_cell.angle_gamma   90.00
#
_symmetry.space_group_name_H-M   'P 1'
#
loop_
_entity.id
_entity.type
_entity.pdbx_description
1 polymer ?
#
loop_
_entity_poly.entity_id
_entity_poly.type
_entity_poly.pdbx_seq_one_letter_code
_entity_poly.pdbx_strand_id
1 'polypeptide(L)' 'MLKLNEFILLKAVFNEELHNAVLTKDQTKISEIVNTRYQYELNIELEPIDVNRLYSEHKKQLKNDNFDWAK' A
#
# COMPACT_ATOMS: atom_id res chain seq x y z
N MET A 1 14.54 8.93 -0.20
CA MET A 1 13.35 8.35 -0.85
C MET A 1 12.70 7.38 0.12
N LEU A 2 11.38 7.39 0.24
CA LEU A 2 10.68 6.27 0.84
C LEU A 2 10.87 5.06 -0.07
N LYS A 3 11.19 3.91 0.52
CA LYS A 3 11.20 2.63 -0.18
C LYS A 3 9.79 2.29 -0.68
N LEU A 4 9.69 1.53 -1.77
CA LEU A 4 8.40 1.31 -2.44
C LEU A 4 7.34 0.72 -1.50
N ASN A 5 7.72 -0.23 -0.65
CA ASN A 5 6.79 -0.88 0.27
C ASN A 5 6.28 0.09 1.35
N GLU A 6 7.17 0.90 1.91
CA GLU A 6 6.87 1.92 2.91
C GLU A 6 5.94 3.01 2.33
N PHE A 7 6.16 3.38 1.06
CA PHE A 7 5.26 4.27 0.33
C PHE A 7 3.86 3.67 0.16
N ILE A 8 3.78 2.40 -0.25
CA ILE A 8 2.49 1.70 -0.43
C ILE A 8 1.72 1.64 0.89
N LEU A 9 2.38 1.33 2.01
CA LEU A 9 1.75 1.34 3.33
C LEU A 9 1.18 2.70 3.69
N LEU A 10 1.96 3.77 3.50
CA LEU A 10 1.51 5.13 3.78
C LEU A 10 0.29 5.52 2.93
N LYS A 11 0.31 5.20 1.63
CA LYS A 11 -0.81 5.55 0.73
C LYS A 11 -2.04 4.69 0.97
N ALA A 12 -1.88 3.43 1.37
CA ALA A 12 -2.97 2.53 1.71
C ALA A 12 -3.81 3.04 2.90
N VAL A 13 -3.28 3.92 3.75
CA VAL A 13 -4.06 4.57 4.82
C VAL A 13 -5.14 5.51 4.27
N PHE A 14 -4.88 6.15 3.13
CA PHE A 14 -5.73 7.21 2.57
C PHE A 14 -6.42 6.80 1.26
N ASN A 15 -6.17 5.59 0.76
CA ASN A 15 -6.74 5.08 -0.48
C ASN A 15 -7.37 3.71 -0.19
N GLU A 16 -8.69 3.68 -0.11
CA GLU A 16 -9.50 2.49 0.17
C GLU A 16 -9.24 1.36 -0.85
N GLU A 17 -9.08 1.70 -2.13
CA GLU A 17 -8.81 0.72 -3.18
C GLU A 17 -7.44 0.05 -3.00
N LEU A 18 -6.43 0.85 -2.66
CA LEU A 18 -5.09 0.36 -2.36
C LEU A 18 -5.07 -0.46 -1.06
N HIS A 19 -5.79 -0.01 -0.03
CA HIS A 19 -5.97 -0.77 1.20
C HIS A 19 -6.54 -2.15 0.93
N ASN A 20 -7.65 -2.22 0.18
CA ASN A 20 -8.31 -3.47 -0.15
C ASN A 20 -7.38 -4.39 -0.94
N ALA A 21 -6.64 -3.85 -1.92
CA ALA A 21 -5.65 -4.60 -2.67
C ALA A 21 -4.52 -5.17 -1.79
N VAL A 22 -4.05 -4.40 -0.79
CA VAL A 22 -3.06 -4.88 0.20
C VAL A 22 -3.66 -6.00 1.07
N LEU A 23 -4.91 -5.87 1.52
CA LEU A 23 -5.58 -6.89 2.35
C LEU A 23 -5.85 -8.19 1.59
N THR A 24 -6.20 -8.11 0.31
CA THR A 24 -6.42 -9.29 -0.54
C THR A 24 -5.13 -9.85 -1.13
N LYS A 25 -3.98 -9.21 -0.88
CA LYS A 25 -2.67 -9.55 -1.45
C LYS A 25 -2.67 -9.53 -2.99
N ASP A 26 -3.44 -8.62 -3.59
CA ASP A 26 -3.54 -8.49 -5.04
C ASP A 26 -2.40 -7.62 -5.58
N GLN A 27 -1.28 -8.28 -5.90
CA GLN A 27 -0.07 -7.62 -6.42
C GLN A 27 -0.33 -6.82 -7.71
N THR A 28 -1.14 -7.37 -8.61
CA THR A 28 -1.45 -6.75 -9.90
C THR A 28 -2.18 -5.44 -9.67
N LYS A 29 -3.19 -5.46 -8.80
CA LYS A 29 -3.98 -4.28 -8.48
C LYS A 29 -3.19 -3.23 -7.69
N ILE A 30 -2.33 -3.65 -6.76
CA ILE A 30 -1.38 -2.73 -6.09
C ILE A 30 -0.52 -2.02 -7.14
N SER A 31 0.08 -2.78 -8.06
CA SER A 31 0.96 -2.23 -9.11
C SER A 31 0.22 -1.27 -10.03
N GLU A 32 -1.01 -1.60 -10.42
CA GLU A 32 -1.86 -0.74 -11.25
C GLU A 32 -2.16 0.59 -10.56
N ILE A 33 -2.59 0.58 -9.30
CA ILE A 33 -2.92 1.80 -8.54
C ILE A 33 -1.68 2.67 -8.34
N VAL A 34 -0.56 2.04 -8.01
CA VAL A 34 0.75 2.69 -7.81
C VAL A 34 1.22 3.37 -9.10
N ASN A 35 1.17 2.66 -10.23
CA ASN A 35 1.62 3.19 -11.53
C ASN A 35 0.66 4.21 -12.14
N THR A 36 -0.63 4.16 -11.83
CA THR A 36 -1.61 5.11 -12.40
C THR A 36 -1.76 6.38 -11.57
N ARG A 37 -1.77 6.27 -10.24
CA ARG A 37 -2.09 7.40 -9.36
C ARG A 37 -0.89 8.01 -8.66
N TYR A 38 0.21 7.27 -8.53
CA TYR A 38 1.33 7.66 -7.68
C TYR A 38 2.68 7.70 -8.40
N GLN A 39 2.73 7.38 -9.70
CA GLN A 39 3.97 7.33 -10.49
C GLN A 39 4.81 8.61 -10.39
N TYR A 40 4.17 9.77 -10.37
CA TYR A 40 4.86 11.07 -10.27
C TYR A 40 5.45 11.35 -8.89
N GLU A 41 4.89 10.76 -7.83
CA GLU A 41 5.39 10.88 -6.45
C GLU A 41 6.49 9.86 -6.14
N LEU A 42 6.44 8.73 -6.83
CA LEU A 42 7.28 7.57 -6.58
C LEU A 42 8.72 7.86 -6.98
N ASN A 43 8.98 8.24 -8.23
CA ASN A 43 10.35 8.46 -8.73
C ASN A 43 11.35 7.36 -8.25
N ILE A 44 10.90 6.10 -8.10
CA ILE A 44 11.67 5.04 -7.44
C ILE A 44 12.48 4.27 -8.48
N GLU A 45 13.71 3.89 -8.11
CA GLU A 45 14.41 2.76 -8.70
C GLU A 45 13.55 1.48 -8.66
N LEU A 46 13.75 0.56 -9.60
CA LEU A 46 12.95 -0.67 -9.77
C LEU A 46 13.11 -1.63 -8.56
N GLU A 47 12.49 -1.30 -7.42
CA GLU A 47 12.38 -2.19 -6.28
C GLU A 47 11.18 -3.14 -6.46
N PRO A 48 11.33 -4.44 -6.14
CA PRO A 48 10.21 -5.37 -6.15
C PRO A 48 9.23 -5.07 -4.99
N ILE A 49 7.94 -5.20 -5.28
CA ILE A 49 6.86 -5.11 -4.27
C ILE A 49 6.87 -6.38 -3.43
N ASP A 50 7.03 -6.25 -2.10
CA ASP A 50 6.91 -7.35 -1.14
C ASP A 50 5.50 -7.37 -0.53
N VAL A 51 4.58 -8.02 -1.24
CA VAL A 51 3.16 -8.07 -0.86
C VAL A 51 2.93 -8.73 0.50
N ASN A 52 3.76 -9.70 0.88
CA ASN A 52 3.62 -10.36 2.17
C ASN A 52 3.99 -9.42 3.31
N ARG A 53 5.10 -8.68 3.17
CA ARG A 53 5.48 -7.64 4.12
C ARG A 53 4.39 -6.57 4.22
N LEU A 54 3.90 -6.08 3.08
CA LEU A 54 2.82 -5.09 3.03
C LEU A 54 1.58 -5.56 3.78
N TYR A 55 1.09 -6.77 3.50
CA TYR A 55 -0.06 -7.34 4.20
C TYR A 55 0.17 -7.41 5.71
N SER A 56 1.32 -7.94 6.13
CA SER A 56 1.64 -8.13 7.55
C SER A 56 1.78 -6.81 8.31
N GLU A 57 2.44 -5.81 7.74
CA GLU A 57 2.63 -4.50 8.36
C GLU A 57 1.32 -3.68 8.36
N HIS A 58 0.59 -3.68 7.24
CA HIS A 58 -0.69 -2.99 7.12
C HIS A 58 -1.72 -3.54 8.12
N LYS A 59 -1.81 -4.87 8.23
CA LYS A 59 -2.70 -5.53 9.19
C LYS A 59 -2.32 -5.23 10.66
N LYS A 60 -1.04 -5.00 10.96
CA LYS A 60 -0.61 -4.57 12.29
C LYS A 60 -1.06 -3.13 12.58
N GLN A 61 -0.97 -2.23 11.59
CA GLN A 61 -1.43 -0.85 11.72
C GLN A 61 -2.94 -0.76 11.95
N LEU A 62 -3.75 -1.52 11.22
CA LEU A 62 -5.21 -1.57 11.44
C LEU A 62 -5.63 -2.02 12.85
N LYS A 63 -4.79 -2.79 13.54
CA LYS A 63 -5.05 -3.19 14.93
C LYS A 63 -4.70 -2.11 15.95
N ASN A 64 -3.85 -1.15 15.58
CA ASN A 64 -3.38 -0.08 16.45
C ASN A 64 -4.12 1.24 16.22
N ASP A 65 -4.64 1.47 15.02
CA ASP A 65 -5.27 2.72 14.61
C ASP A 65 -6.78 2.52 14.31
N ASN A 66 -7.62 3.29 14.99
CA ASN A 66 -9.07 3.40 14.70
C ASN A 66 -9.27 4.19 13.40
N PHE A 67 -9.09 3.57 12.24
CA PHE A 67 -9.41 4.19 10.96
C PHE A 67 -10.94 4.20 10.76
N ASP A 68 -11.55 5.40 10.78
CA ASP A 68 -13.02 5.60 10.83
C ASP A 68 -13.80 5.18 9.57
N TRP A 69 -13.14 4.75 8.48
CA TRP A 69 -13.79 4.15 7.31
C TRP A 69 -13.75 2.61 7.30
N ALA A 70 -13.15 1.98 8.32
CA ALA A 70 -13.19 0.53 8.56
C ALA A 70 -14.28 0.13 9.57
N LYS A 71 -15.21 1.04 9.91
CA LYS A 71 -16.41 0.79 10.71
C LYS A 71 -17.63 0.59 9.84
#